data_AF-A0A1F6GYI4-F1
#
_entry.id   AF-A0A1F6GYI4-F1
#
_cell.length_a   1.000
_cell.length_b   1.000
_cell.length_c   1.000
_cell.angle_alpha   90.00
_cell.angle_beta   90.00
_cell.angle_gamma   90.00
#
_symmetry.space_group_name_H-M   'P 1'
#
loop_
_entity.id
_entity.type
_entity.pdbx_description
1 polymer ?
#
loop_
_entity_poly.entity_id
_entity_poly.type
_entity_poly.pdbx_seq_one_letter_code
_entity_poly.pdbx_strand_id
1 'polypeptide(L)'
;MKAVMQEHFSGCAVACVAFILKTSYRKALKSFEKGTEKAKFKGFYCNEIIQALKKNSYQYSFKYVKRRKNHEYPIGTIIFLQKDSKYPAGHFVANTSMGWMDPWINFPNLSARAGFRKRIKGIPVYAILPE
;
A
#
# COMPACT_ATOMS: atom_id res chain seq x y z
N MET A 1 10.88 -13.08 -0.49
CA MET A 1 10.09 -11.95 0.05
C MET A 1 8.73 -12.45 0.50
N LYS A 2 8.25 -12.04 1.67
CA LYS A 2 6.96 -12.47 2.22
C LYS A 2 5.94 -11.34 2.08
N ALA A 3 4.73 -11.64 1.59
CA ALA A 3 3.66 -10.65 1.55
C ALA A 3 3.27 -10.24 2.98
N VAL A 4 2.99 -8.96 3.20
CA VAL A 4 2.64 -8.43 4.52
C VAL A 4 1.13 -8.21 4.57
N MET A 5 0.47 -8.92 5.48
CA MET A 5 -0.95 -8.79 5.75
C MET A 5 -1.23 -7.51 6.52
N GLN A 6 -2.30 -6.80 6.17
CA GLN A 6 -2.77 -5.71 7.03
C GLN A 6 -3.42 -6.28 8.30
N GLU A 7 -3.05 -5.74 9.46
CA GLU A 7 -3.63 -6.17 10.75
C GLU A 7 -4.85 -5.32 11.16
N HIS A 8 -5.07 -4.18 10.49
CA HIS A 8 -6.17 -3.27 10.78
C HIS A 8 -7.00 -3.03 9.52
N PHE A 9 -8.27 -2.64 9.68
CA PHE A 9 -9.23 -2.48 8.58
C PHE A 9 -8.77 -1.47 7.51
N SER A 10 -8.20 -0.33 7.92
CA SER A 10 -7.65 0.70 7.02
C SER A 10 -6.10 0.67 6.99
N GLY A 11 -5.51 -0.52 7.17
CA GLY A 11 -4.08 -0.74 7.33
C GLY A 11 -3.27 -1.00 6.05
N CYS A 12 -3.88 -0.97 4.86
CA CYS A 12 -3.22 -1.37 3.61
C CYS A 12 -1.93 -0.57 3.30
N ALA A 13 -1.91 0.73 3.63
CA ALA A 13 -0.72 1.58 3.50
C ALA A 13 0.43 1.11 4.41
N VAL A 14 0.13 0.74 5.66
CA VAL A 14 1.12 0.26 6.64
C VAL A 14 1.73 -1.05 6.17
N ALA A 15 0.91 -1.96 5.65
CA ALA A 15 1.38 -3.23 5.09
C ALA A 15 2.28 -3.03 3.87
N CYS A 16 1.95 -2.08 2.98
CA CYS A 16 2.81 -1.73 1.84
C CYS A 16 4.15 -1.18 2.32
N VAL A 17 4.16 -0.23 3.25
CA VAL A 17 5.40 0.31 3.84
C VAL A 17 6.20 -0.79 4.54
N ALA A 18 5.55 -1.66 5.32
CA ALA A 18 6.21 -2.78 5.98
C ALA A 18 6.90 -3.70 4.98
N PHE A 19 6.24 -3.98 3.85
CA PHE A 19 6.82 -4.77 2.77
C PHE A 19 8.05 -4.11 2.16
N ILE A 20 7.98 -2.81 1.83
CA ILE A 20 9.11 -2.04 1.28
C ILE A 20 10.29 -2.03 2.24
N LEU A 21 10.03 -1.76 3.51
CA LEU A 21 11.03 -1.70 4.58
C LEU A 21 11.52 -3.09 5.04
N LYS A 22 11.00 -4.19 4.45
CA LYS A 22 11.30 -5.58 4.81
C LYS A 22 11.15 -5.84 6.31
N THR A 23 10.08 -5.30 6.90
CA THR A 23 9.82 -5.33 8.34
C THR A 23 8.42 -5.85 8.66
N SER A 24 8.09 -5.99 9.94
CA SER A 24 6.74 -6.38 10.37
C SER A 24 5.75 -5.22 10.25
N TYR A 25 4.47 -5.54 10.05
CA TYR A 25 3.38 -4.55 10.04
C TYR A 25 3.43 -3.65 11.28
N ARG A 26 3.57 -4.24 12.48
CA ARG A 26 3.64 -3.52 13.75
C ARG A 26 4.84 -2.59 13.86
N LYS A 27 6.00 -2.96 13.30
CA LYS A 27 7.19 -2.08 13.30
C LYS A 27 7.00 -0.92 12.34
N ALA A 28 6.46 -1.15 11.13
CA ALA A 28 6.14 -0.08 10.19
C ALA A 28 5.07 0.88 10.72
N LEU A 29 4.08 0.37 11.45
CA LEU A 29 3.01 1.18 12.05
C LEU A 29 3.55 2.32 12.93
N LYS A 30 4.67 2.09 13.62
CA LYS A 30 5.32 3.09 14.49
C LYS A 30 5.89 4.28 13.72
N SER A 31 6.10 4.15 12.41
CA SER A 31 6.58 5.25 11.56
C SER A 31 5.46 6.24 11.19
N PHE A 32 4.20 5.84 11.32
CA PHE A 32 3.04 6.66 11.02
C PHE A 32 2.59 7.46 12.24
N GLU A 33 2.31 8.76 12.03
CA GLU A 33 1.68 9.59 13.07
C GLU A 33 0.26 9.12 13.34
N LYS A 34 -0.12 9.02 14.62
CA LYS A 34 -1.42 8.45 15.07
C LYS A 34 -1.73 7.10 14.40
N GLY A 35 -0.68 6.31 14.15
CA GLY A 35 -0.71 5.12 13.30
C GLY A 35 -1.84 4.16 13.66
N THR A 36 -1.96 3.76 14.93
CA THR A 36 -2.98 2.82 15.39
C THR A 36 -4.41 3.35 15.18
N GLU A 37 -4.68 4.62 15.53
CA GLU A 37 -6.01 5.23 15.38
C GLU A 37 -6.41 5.27 13.91
N LYS A 38 -5.51 5.76 13.05
CA LYS A 38 -5.78 5.91 11.63
C LYS A 38 -5.89 4.57 10.91
N ALA A 39 -5.02 3.62 11.21
CA ALA A 39 -5.06 2.29 10.61
C ALA A 39 -6.36 1.53 10.95
N LYS A 40 -6.99 1.82 12.11
CA LYS A 40 -8.27 1.21 12.48
C LYS A 40 -9.43 1.68 11.60
N PHE A 41 -9.51 2.97 11.27
CA PHE A 41 -10.75 3.55 10.72
C PHE A 41 -10.59 4.51 9.53
N LYS A 42 -9.46 5.21 9.42
CA LYS A 42 -9.31 6.36 8.48
C LYS A 42 -8.42 6.05 7.28
N GLY A 43 -7.37 5.26 7.47
CA GLY A 43 -6.31 5.06 6.48
C GLY A 43 -5.31 6.22 6.45
N PHE A 44 -4.50 6.29 5.40
CA PHE A 44 -3.38 7.23 5.27
C PHE A 44 -3.33 7.85 3.88
N TYR A 45 -2.95 9.11 3.82
CA TYR A 45 -2.69 9.82 2.57
C TYR A 45 -1.27 9.53 2.03
N CYS A 46 -1.05 9.79 0.74
CA CYS A 46 0.26 9.56 0.10
C CYS A 46 1.41 10.31 0.82
N ASN A 47 1.17 11.54 1.26
CA ASN A 47 2.15 12.32 2.03
C ASN A 47 2.57 11.62 3.33
N GLU A 48 1.64 10.98 4.01
CA GLU A 48 1.93 10.27 5.28
C GLU A 48 2.72 9.00 5.04
N ILE A 49 2.46 8.31 3.92
CA ILE A 49 3.26 7.16 3.48
C ILE A 49 4.70 7.60 3.19
N ILE A 50 4.88 8.71 2.46
CA ILE A 50 6.22 9.26 2.18
C ILE A 50 6.93 9.65 3.47
N GLN A 51 6.26 10.32 4.40
CA GLN A 51 6.85 10.66 5.69
C GLN A 51 7.27 9.40 6.49
N ALA A 52 6.45 8.35 6.47
CA ALA A 52 6.78 7.09 7.11
C ALA A 52 8.01 6.40 6.47
N LEU A 53 8.11 6.44 5.13
CA LEU A 53 9.27 5.92 4.39
C LEU A 53 10.53 6.76 4.67
N LYS A 54 10.41 8.10 4.66
CA LYS A 54 11.51 9.04 4.94
C LYS A 54 12.08 8.86 6.35
N LYS A 55 11.24 8.60 7.36
CA LYS A 55 11.69 8.27 8.73
C LYS A 55 12.57 7.02 8.80
N ASN A 56 12.54 6.18 7.77
CA ASN A 56 13.37 4.98 7.65
C ASN A 56 14.46 5.14 6.57
N SER A 57 14.78 6.39 6.18
CA SER A 57 15.80 6.73 5.18
C SER A 57 15.48 6.28 3.74
N TYR A 58 14.20 6.07 3.40
CA TYR A 58 13.76 5.83 2.03
C TYR A 58 13.19 7.11 1.41
N GLN A 59 13.76 7.54 0.28
CA GLN A 59 13.27 8.70 -0.46
C GLN A 59 12.26 8.27 -1.51
N TYR A 60 11.08 8.90 -1.46
CA TYR A 60 9.96 8.60 -2.34
C TYR A 60 9.24 9.91 -2.66
N SER A 61 8.69 9.98 -3.87
CA SER A 61 7.75 11.02 -4.29
C SER A 61 6.42 10.38 -4.67
N PHE A 62 5.35 11.18 -4.83
CA PHE A 62 4.10 10.67 -5.37
C PHE A 62 3.59 11.56 -6.49
N LYS A 63 2.93 10.95 -7.46
CA LYS A 63 2.29 11.64 -8.58
C LYS A 63 0.91 11.09 -8.87
N TYR A 64 0.05 11.94 -9.41
CA TYR A 64 -1.23 11.53 -9.99
C TYR A 64 -0.99 10.82 -11.33
N VAL A 65 -1.54 9.62 -11.51
CA VAL A 65 -1.21 8.73 -12.64
C VAL A 65 -2.37 8.49 -13.63
N LYS A 66 -3.42 9.32 -13.56
CA LYS A 66 -4.62 9.36 -14.43
C LYS A 66 -4.70 8.25 -15.49
N ARG A 67 -5.45 7.18 -15.22
CA ARG A 67 -6.11 6.22 -16.15
C ARG A 67 -5.39 5.88 -17.49
N ARG A 68 -4.05 5.91 -17.59
CA ARG A 68 -3.32 5.45 -18.78
C ARG A 68 -2.98 3.98 -18.60
N LYS A 69 -3.36 3.15 -19.58
CA LYS A 69 -3.37 1.69 -19.48
C LYS A 69 -1.99 1.04 -19.31
N ASN A 70 -0.89 1.73 -19.61
CA ASN A 70 0.44 1.14 -19.71
C ASN A 70 1.53 1.97 -19.00
N HIS A 71 1.41 2.18 -17.68
CA HIS A 71 2.57 2.63 -16.91
C HIS A 71 3.29 1.39 -16.38
N GLU A 72 4.53 1.18 -16.83
CA GLU A 72 5.46 0.35 -16.10
C GLU A 72 5.86 1.10 -14.84
N TYR A 73 5.60 0.49 -13.70
CA TYR A 73 6.00 1.03 -12.41
C TYR A 73 7.29 0.35 -11.98
N PRO A 74 8.30 1.08 -11.47
CA PRO A 74 9.49 0.44 -10.92
C PRO A 74 9.12 -0.44 -9.73
N ILE A 75 9.96 -1.45 -9.45
CA ILE A 75 9.85 -2.24 -8.22
C ILE A 75 9.94 -1.31 -7.01
N GLY A 76 9.11 -1.56 -6.00
CA GLY A 76 9.01 -0.72 -4.81
C GLY A 76 7.94 0.37 -4.89
N THR A 77 7.34 0.59 -6.07
CA THR A 77 6.22 1.53 -6.21
C THR A 77 5.03 1.09 -5.37
N ILE A 78 4.42 2.00 -4.60
CA ILE A 78 3.12 1.79 -3.96
C ILE A 78 2.07 2.55 -4.78
N ILE A 79 0.96 1.91 -5.16
CA ILE A 79 -0.13 2.61 -5.86
C ILE A 79 -1.39 2.64 -5.02
N PHE A 80 -2.14 3.72 -5.17
CA PHE A 80 -3.49 3.85 -4.67
C PHE A 80 -4.50 3.50 -5.77
N LEU A 81 -5.33 2.51 -5.51
CA LEU A 81 -6.47 2.12 -6.33
C LEU A 81 -7.69 2.94 -5.95
N GLN A 82 -8.39 3.44 -6.96
CA GLN A 82 -9.63 4.18 -6.79
C GLN A 82 -10.66 3.37 -5.99
N LYS A 83 -11.50 4.09 -5.27
CA LYS A 83 -12.72 3.54 -4.66
C LYS A 83 -13.58 2.87 -5.73
N ASP A 84 -14.02 1.65 -5.48
CA ASP A 84 -14.97 0.93 -6.32
C ASP A 84 -15.88 0.02 -5.46
N SER A 85 -16.74 -0.77 -6.09
CA SER A 85 -17.65 -1.67 -5.38
C SER A 85 -16.93 -2.74 -4.56
N LYS A 86 -15.70 -3.09 -4.94
CA LYS A 86 -14.86 -4.03 -4.20
C LYS A 86 -14.10 -3.31 -3.08
N TYR A 87 -13.57 -2.12 -3.31
CA TYR A 87 -12.78 -1.36 -2.35
C TYR A 87 -13.45 0.00 -2.10
N PRO A 88 -14.47 0.09 -1.24
CA PRO A 88 -15.24 1.33 -1.06
C PRO A 88 -14.40 2.49 -0.50
N ALA A 89 -13.32 2.19 0.20
CA ALA A 89 -12.35 3.18 0.71
C ALA A 89 -11.14 3.41 -0.22
N GLY A 90 -11.05 2.66 -1.32
CA GLY A 90 -9.83 2.54 -2.12
C GLY A 90 -8.86 1.56 -1.48
N HIS A 91 -7.72 1.30 -2.14
CA HIS A 91 -6.79 0.27 -1.67
C HIS A 91 -5.34 0.56 -2.08
N PHE A 92 -4.40 0.29 -1.19
CA PHE A 92 -2.97 0.38 -1.51
C PHE A 92 -2.39 -1.00 -1.82
N VAL A 93 -1.57 -1.08 -2.87
CA VAL A 93 -0.80 -2.27 -3.22
C VAL A 93 0.64 -1.88 -3.58
N ALA A 94 1.60 -2.77 -3.35
CA ALA A 94 3.02 -2.50 -3.60
C ALA A 94 3.56 -3.35 -4.77
N ASN A 95 4.33 -2.76 -5.67
CA ASN A 95 4.93 -3.41 -6.81
C ASN A 95 6.21 -4.15 -6.41
N THR A 96 6.38 -5.36 -6.91
CA THR A 96 7.46 -6.28 -6.54
C THR A 96 7.91 -7.06 -7.76
N SER A 97 9.05 -7.76 -7.68
CA SER A 97 9.50 -8.66 -8.75
C SER A 97 8.54 -9.84 -9.02
N MET A 98 7.62 -10.15 -8.09
CA MET A 98 6.61 -11.21 -8.23
C MET A 98 5.23 -10.66 -8.65
N GLY A 99 5.14 -9.38 -8.99
CA GLY A 99 3.90 -8.65 -9.23
C GLY A 99 3.49 -7.79 -8.03
N TRP A 100 2.19 -7.58 -7.85
CA TRP A 100 1.64 -6.65 -6.87
C TRP A 100 1.32 -7.34 -5.56
N MET A 101 2.01 -6.94 -4.49
CA MET A 101 1.68 -7.33 -3.13
C MET A 101 0.39 -6.64 -2.71
N ASP A 102 -0.63 -7.46 -2.47
CA ASP A 102 -1.94 -7.05 -1.96
C ASP A 102 -2.03 -7.40 -0.47
N PRO A 103 -2.15 -6.40 0.42
CA PRO A 103 -2.29 -6.60 1.86
C PRO A 103 -3.53 -7.38 2.30
N TRP A 104 -4.57 -7.43 1.44
CA TRP A 104 -5.86 -8.08 1.68
C TRP A 104 -6.41 -8.70 0.40
N ILE A 105 -5.70 -9.72 -0.09
CA ILE A 105 -5.97 -10.36 -1.39
C ILE A 105 -7.36 -11.02 -1.46
N ASN A 106 -7.90 -11.45 -0.32
CA ASN A 106 -9.20 -12.11 -0.16
C ASN A 106 -10.31 -11.19 0.36
N PHE A 107 -10.16 -9.86 0.29
CA PHE A 107 -11.24 -8.92 0.60
C PHE A 107 -12.52 -9.27 -0.18
N PRO A 108 -13.73 -9.30 0.44
CA PRO A 108 -14.09 -8.73 1.76
C PRO A 108 -14.01 -9.70 2.96
N ASN A 109 -13.35 -10.85 2.86
CA ASN A 109 -13.28 -11.79 3.98
C ASN A 109 -12.56 -11.17 5.20
N LEU A 110 -13.23 -11.15 6.36
CA LEU A 110 -12.73 -10.56 7.61
C LEU A 110 -11.42 -11.19 8.11
N SER A 111 -11.18 -12.47 7.80
CA SER A 111 -9.87 -13.10 8.00
C SER A 111 -8.94 -12.68 6.87
N ALA A 112 -8.34 -11.50 7.02
CA ALA A 112 -7.46 -10.93 6.01
C ALA A 112 -6.30 -11.88 5.67
N ARG A 113 -5.92 -11.91 4.39
CA ARG A 113 -4.73 -12.61 3.89
C ARG A 113 -4.00 -11.71 2.91
N ALA A 114 -2.68 -11.64 3.00
CA ALA A 114 -1.88 -11.03 1.97
C ALA A 114 -1.44 -12.03 0.90
N GLY A 115 -1.15 -11.52 -0.29
CA GLY A 115 -0.61 -12.33 -1.38
C GLY A 115 -0.09 -11.47 -2.52
N PHE A 116 0.30 -12.12 -3.61
CA PHE A 116 0.80 -11.46 -4.81
C PHE A 116 -0.21 -11.63 -5.95
N ARG A 117 -0.43 -10.56 -6.72
CA ARG A 117 -1.24 -10.56 -7.94
C ARG A 117 -0.35 -10.20 -9.12
N LYS A 118 -0.41 -11.00 -10.20
CA LYS A 118 0.31 -10.67 -11.46
C LYS A 118 -0.18 -9.37 -12.09
N ARG A 119 -1.47 -9.03 -11.89
CA ARG A 119 -2.10 -7.83 -12.43
C ARG A 119 -2.95 -7.15 -11.35
N ILE A 120 -2.94 -5.83 -11.35
CA ILE A 120 -3.83 -5.03 -10.52
C ILE A 120 -5.26 -5.16 -11.06
N LYS A 121 -6.21 -5.30 -10.14
CA LYS A 121 -7.64 -5.13 -10.44
C LYS A 121 -8.08 -3.82 -9.78
N GLY A 122 -8.44 -2.83 -10.59
CA GLY A 122 -8.78 -1.48 -10.13
C GLY A 122 -8.11 -0.40 -10.98
N ILE A 123 -8.47 0.85 -10.74
CA ILE A 123 -7.93 2.01 -11.47
C ILE A 123 -6.88 2.69 -10.58
N PRO A 124 -5.59 2.69 -10.95
CA PRO A 124 -4.58 3.46 -10.23
C PRO A 124 -4.86 4.96 -10.35
N VAL A 125 -4.79 5.67 -9.22
CA VAL A 125 -5.03 7.11 -9.11
C VAL A 125 -3.75 7.84 -8.75
N TYR A 126 -3.02 7.31 -7.77
CA TYR A 126 -1.73 7.82 -7.33
C TYR A 126 -0.68 6.71 -7.37
N ALA A 127 0.55 7.07 -7.70
CA ALA A 127 1.72 6.22 -7.53
C ALA A 127 2.74 6.92 -6.64
N ILE A 128 3.22 6.21 -5.64
CA ILE A 128 4.29 6.59 -4.71
C ILE A 128 5.53 5.83 -5.18
N LEU A 129 6.49 6.56 -5.74
CA LEU A 129 7.61 6.04 -6.52
C LEU A 129 8.89 6.21 -5.72
N PRO A 130 9.80 5.22 -5.72
CA PRO A 130 11.16 5.42 -5.23
C PRO A 130 11.84 6.49 -6.09
N GLU A 131 12.64 7.34 -5.45
CA GLU A 131 13.56 8.27 -6.13
C GLU A 131 14.86 7.57 -6.55
#